data_AF-A0A938Z319-F1
#
_entry.id   AF-A0A938Z319-F1
#
_cell.length_a   1.000
_cell.length_b   1.000
_cell.length_c   1.000
_cell.angle_alpha   90.00
_cell.angle_beta   90.00
_cell.angle_gamma   90.00
#
_symmetry.space_group_name_H-M   'P 1'
#
loop_
_entity.id
_entity.type
_entity.pdbx_description
1 polymer ?
#
loop_
_entity_poly.entity_id
_entity_poly.type
_entity_poly.pdbx_seq_one_letter_code
_entity_poly.pdbx_strand_id
1 'polypeptide(L)'
;MASKDKTTITFHSGILTIGGTVIEVAYKDAHIFFDFGSEYHPETPLPDEELQTLVAHRWIPELKNVYDPRLDYTYQGSETKEYQETAVFLSHAHLDHSKMINFLDPNIPMYTLKETKAILEVLNQKGDFLLPVPHEEKSFVRELIGLE
;
A
#
# COMPACT_ATOMS: atom_id res chain seq x y z
N MET A 1 22.38 4.66 -28.72
CA MET A 1 21.79 5.95 -28.29
C MET A 1 21.28 5.77 -26.87
N ALA A 2 21.60 6.66 -25.93
CA ALA A 2 21.05 6.58 -24.58
C ALA A 2 19.57 6.99 -24.59
N SER A 3 18.72 6.28 -23.86
CA SER A 3 17.31 6.63 -23.65
C SER A 3 17.20 8.04 -23.06
N LYS A 4 16.29 8.87 -23.57
CA LYS A 4 15.98 10.21 -23.01
C LYS A 4 14.89 10.17 -21.95
N ASP A 5 14.20 9.04 -21.81
CA ASP A 5 13.12 8.89 -20.84
C ASP A 5 13.67 8.97 -19.42
N LYS A 6 12.93 9.66 -18.54
CA LYS A 6 13.33 9.90 -17.15
C LYS A 6 12.74 8.84 -16.25
N THR A 7 13.54 8.40 -15.28
CA THR A 7 13.05 7.71 -14.09
C THR A 7 12.78 8.76 -13.03
N THR A 8 11.58 8.74 -12.45
CA THR A 8 11.17 9.61 -11.34
C THR A 8 11.01 8.77 -10.08
N ILE A 9 11.45 9.31 -8.95
CA ILE A 9 11.22 8.72 -7.63
C ILE A 9 10.40 9.73 -6.82
N THR A 10 9.24 9.29 -6.33
CA THR A 10 8.33 10.11 -5.51
C THR A 10 8.26 9.52 -4.11
N PHE A 11 8.43 10.37 -3.09
CA PHE A 11 8.29 9.99 -1.69
C PHE A 11 6.88 10.39 -1.22
N HIS A 12 5.96 9.44 -1.21
CA HIS A 12 4.55 9.71 -0.87
C HIS A 12 4.33 9.78 0.65
N SER A 13 5.00 8.93 1.42
CA SER A 13 4.94 8.91 2.89
C SER A 13 6.20 8.29 3.49
N GLY A 14 6.35 8.32 4.82
CA GLY A 14 7.51 7.82 5.56
C GLY A 14 8.69 8.79 5.66
N ILE A 15 8.47 10.08 5.43
CA ILE A 15 9.50 11.12 5.56
C ILE A 15 9.39 11.79 6.92
N LEU A 16 10.49 11.78 7.68
CA LEU A 16 10.56 12.29 9.06
C LEU A 16 9.65 11.55 10.06
N THR A 17 9.25 10.32 9.72
CA THR A 17 8.47 9.40 10.55
C THR A 17 9.18 8.04 10.62
N ILE A 18 8.88 7.26 11.66
CA ILE A 18 9.31 5.86 11.75
C ILE A 18 8.11 5.03 11.31
N GLY A 19 8.18 4.49 10.09
CA GLY A 19 7.12 3.68 9.49
C GLY A 19 6.23 4.42 8.50
N GLY A 20 5.39 3.67 7.78
CA GLY A 20 4.47 4.22 6.76
C GLY A 20 5.15 4.56 5.43
N THR A 21 6.34 4.02 5.16
CA THR A 21 7.07 4.33 3.93
C THR A 21 6.32 3.84 2.69
N VAL A 22 6.01 4.79 1.80
CA VAL A 22 5.48 4.54 0.46
C VAL A 22 6.26 5.41 -0.52
N ILE A 23 6.97 4.76 -1.44
CA ILE A 23 7.83 5.33 -2.46
C ILE A 23 7.37 4.78 -3.80
N GLU A 24 7.21 5.66 -4.78
CA GLU A 24 6.94 5.30 -6.16
C GLU A 24 8.20 5.45 -7.00
N VAL A 25 8.46 4.46 -7.87
CA VAL A 25 9.46 4.56 -8.94
C VAL A 25 8.73 4.45 -10.27
N ALA A 26 8.77 5.51 -11.07
CA ALA A 26 8.06 5.60 -12.34
C ALA A 26 9.02 5.74 -13.53
N TYR A 27 8.75 5.01 -14.60
CA TYR A 27 9.46 5.11 -15.87
C TYR A 27 8.51 4.82 -17.03
N LYS A 28 8.38 5.77 -17.97
CA LYS A 28 7.41 5.70 -19.08
C LYS A 28 5.98 5.46 -18.59
N ASP A 29 5.35 4.37 -19.00
CA ASP A 29 3.99 3.94 -18.71
C ASP A 29 3.92 2.91 -17.58
N ALA A 30 5.04 2.63 -16.92
CA ALA A 30 5.12 1.74 -15.76
C ALA A 30 5.48 2.51 -14.48
N HIS A 31 4.91 2.07 -13.36
CA HIS A 31 5.36 2.47 -12.04
C HIS A 31 5.24 1.34 -11.02
N ILE A 32 6.04 1.43 -9.97
CA ILE A 32 6.06 0.46 -8.88
C ILE A 32 6.10 1.16 -7.54
N PHE A 33 5.51 0.56 -6.51
CA PHE A 33 5.47 1.10 -5.15
C PHE A 33 6.16 0.17 -4.13
N PHE A 34 6.76 0.78 -3.11
CA PHE A 34 7.36 0.11 -1.94
C PHE A 34 7.18 1.01 -0.70
N ASP A 35 6.74 0.58 0.46
CA ASP A 35 5.98 -0.62 0.79
C ASP A 35 4.48 -0.27 0.79
N PHE A 36 3.68 -0.82 1.72
CA PHE A 36 2.24 -0.57 1.81
C PHE A 36 1.71 -0.67 3.24
N GLY A 37 2.37 0.04 4.17
CA GLY A 37 2.00 0.12 5.59
C GLY A 37 1.36 1.46 5.94
N SER A 38 1.28 1.77 7.24
CA SER A 38 0.81 3.06 7.73
C SER A 38 1.79 3.68 8.72
N GLU A 39 1.71 5.00 8.90
CA GLU A 39 2.33 5.66 10.03
C GLU A 39 1.74 5.12 11.35
N TYR A 40 2.53 5.19 12.43
CA TYR A 40 2.16 4.64 13.73
C TYR A 40 1.96 5.76 14.76
N HIS A 41 0.69 6.00 15.11
CA HIS A 41 0.26 7.09 16.01
C HIS A 41 -0.66 6.58 17.14
N PRO A 42 -0.17 5.71 18.05
CA PRO A 42 -0.99 5.18 19.16
C PRO A 42 -1.48 6.26 20.12
N GLU A 43 -0.82 7.42 20.17
CA GLU A 43 -1.19 8.58 20.98
C GLU A 43 -2.42 9.35 20.46
N THR A 44 -2.78 9.15 19.19
CA THR A 44 -3.88 9.88 18.52
C THR A 44 -4.87 8.88 17.91
N PRO A 45 -5.71 8.20 18.72
CA PRO A 45 -6.66 7.24 18.19
C PRO A 45 -7.64 7.91 17.21
N LEU A 46 -7.90 7.24 16.08
CA LEU A 46 -8.90 7.65 15.09
C LEU A 46 -10.29 7.11 15.46
N PRO A 47 -11.37 7.74 14.98
CA PRO A 47 -12.73 7.22 15.17
C PRO A 47 -12.94 5.83 14.51
N ASP A 48 -12.21 5.57 13.43
CA ASP A 48 -12.17 4.34 12.66
C ASP A 48 -10.83 4.24 11.90
N GLU A 49 -10.56 3.08 11.30
CA GLU A 49 -9.40 2.85 10.44
C GLU A 49 -9.83 2.65 8.97
N GLU A 50 -10.87 3.36 8.52
CA GLU A 50 -11.28 3.34 7.11
C GLU A 50 -10.30 4.13 6.22
N LEU A 51 -10.21 3.75 4.95
CA LEU A 51 -9.27 4.33 3.97
C LEU A 51 -9.36 5.87 3.93
N GLN A 52 -10.57 6.42 3.81
CA GLN A 52 -10.79 7.86 3.72
C GLN A 52 -10.35 8.61 4.99
N THR A 53 -10.57 8.03 6.18
CA THR A 53 -10.15 8.58 7.47
C THR A 53 -8.62 8.59 7.58
N LEU A 54 -7.98 7.46 7.27
CA LEU A 54 -6.52 7.33 7.32
C LEU A 54 -5.82 8.31 6.35
N VAL A 55 -6.37 8.50 5.15
CA VAL A 55 -5.90 9.49 4.18
C VAL A 55 -6.09 10.92 4.70
N ALA A 56 -7.27 11.25 5.25
CA ALA A 56 -7.56 12.59 5.78
C ALA A 56 -6.61 12.98 6.92
N HIS A 57 -6.20 12.00 7.72
CA HIS A 57 -5.21 12.17 8.80
C HIS A 57 -3.75 12.00 8.36
N ARG A 58 -3.51 11.69 7.08
CA ARG A 58 -2.18 11.45 6.47
C ARG A 58 -1.41 10.28 7.08
N TRP A 59 -2.10 9.31 7.67
CA TRP A 59 -1.46 8.09 8.18
C TRP A 59 -1.08 7.13 7.05
N ILE A 60 -1.75 7.29 5.90
CA ILE A 60 -1.41 6.68 4.62
C ILE A 60 -1.52 7.77 3.54
N PRO A 61 -0.77 7.68 2.43
CA PRO A 61 -0.76 8.72 1.40
C PRO A 61 -2.00 8.69 0.50
N GLU A 62 -2.28 9.82 -0.16
CA GLU A 62 -3.17 9.84 -1.32
C GLU A 62 -2.47 9.22 -2.55
N LEU A 63 -3.07 8.20 -3.16
CA LEU A 63 -2.52 7.50 -4.32
C LEU A 63 -3.60 7.35 -5.40
N LYS A 64 -3.28 7.80 -6.61
CA LYS A 64 -4.19 7.73 -7.75
C LYS A 64 -4.20 6.32 -8.35
N ASN A 65 -5.39 5.71 -8.50
CA ASN A 65 -5.59 4.40 -9.14
C ASN A 65 -4.77 3.25 -8.50
N VAL A 66 -4.53 3.31 -7.20
CA VAL A 66 -3.81 2.25 -6.45
C VAL A 66 -4.74 1.51 -5.48
N TYR A 67 -5.60 2.22 -4.76
CA TYR A 67 -6.52 1.59 -3.80
C TYR A 67 -7.68 0.87 -4.49
N ASP A 68 -8.21 -0.17 -3.84
CA ASP A 68 -9.35 -0.97 -4.31
C ASP A 68 -10.56 -0.07 -4.61
N PRO A 69 -11.06 -0.05 -5.86
CA PRO A 69 -12.15 0.84 -6.28
C PRO A 69 -13.50 0.54 -5.59
N ARG A 70 -13.61 -0.57 -4.85
CA ARG A 70 -14.78 -0.89 -4.03
C ARG A 70 -14.79 -0.12 -2.69
N LEU A 71 -13.66 0.47 -2.29
CA LEU A 71 -13.54 1.29 -1.09
C LEU A 71 -13.97 2.74 -1.40
N ASP A 72 -14.56 3.42 -0.41
CA ASP A 72 -14.92 4.82 -0.53
C ASP A 72 -13.65 5.69 -0.47
N TYR A 73 -13.11 6.00 -1.65
CA TYR A 73 -11.89 6.78 -1.83
C TYR A 73 -11.96 7.61 -3.11
N THR A 74 -11.68 8.90 -2.98
CA THR A 74 -11.53 9.81 -4.12
C THR A 74 -10.17 10.48 -4.07
N TYR A 75 -9.35 10.29 -5.10
CA TYR A 75 -8.06 10.97 -5.23
C TYR A 75 -8.23 12.49 -5.39
N GLN A 76 -7.54 13.29 -4.56
CA GLN A 76 -7.60 14.76 -4.59
C GLN A 76 -6.24 15.41 -4.88
N GLY A 77 -5.19 14.61 -5.10
CA GLY A 77 -3.86 15.10 -5.41
C GLY A 77 -3.68 15.61 -6.85
N SER A 78 -2.44 15.94 -7.20
CA SER A 78 -2.08 16.60 -8.46
C SER A 78 -1.59 15.67 -9.57
N GLU A 79 -1.44 14.36 -9.31
CA GLU A 79 -1.05 13.39 -10.33
C GLU A 79 -2.14 13.29 -11.41
N THR A 80 -1.72 13.38 -12.67
CA THR A 80 -2.63 13.35 -13.82
C THR A 80 -2.29 12.23 -14.78
N LYS A 81 -1.09 11.68 -14.69
CA LYS A 81 -0.62 10.59 -15.53
C LYS A 81 -1.40 9.31 -15.25
N GLU A 82 -1.59 8.53 -16.30
CA GLU A 82 -2.10 7.16 -16.24
C GLU A 82 -0.93 6.21 -16.55
N TYR A 83 -0.91 5.09 -15.86
CA TYR A 83 0.08 4.03 -16.03
C TYR A 83 -0.64 2.78 -16.55
N GLN A 84 0.01 2.05 -17.46
CA GLN A 84 -0.49 0.77 -17.96
C GLN A 84 -0.03 -0.38 -17.06
N GLU A 85 1.16 -0.25 -16.48
CA GLU A 85 1.77 -1.28 -15.67
C GLU A 85 2.00 -0.77 -14.25
N THR A 86 1.37 -1.43 -13.28
CA THR A 86 1.47 -1.11 -11.86
C THR A 86 1.78 -2.37 -11.08
N ALA A 87 2.73 -2.28 -10.14
CA ALA A 87 2.99 -3.34 -9.18
C ALA A 87 3.37 -2.75 -7.81
N VAL A 88 3.09 -3.51 -6.76
CA VAL A 88 3.56 -3.18 -5.41
C VAL A 88 4.50 -4.27 -4.94
N PHE A 89 5.56 -3.89 -4.25
CA PHE A 89 6.47 -4.82 -3.62
C PHE A 89 6.45 -4.56 -2.12
N LEU A 90 6.43 -5.65 -1.35
CA LEU A 90 6.44 -5.61 0.10
C LEU A 90 7.75 -6.19 0.62
N SER A 91 8.51 -5.35 1.33
CA SER A 91 9.83 -5.69 1.87
C SER A 91 9.75 -6.74 2.98
N HIS A 92 8.84 -6.56 3.95
CA HIS A 92 8.64 -7.49 5.08
C HIS A 92 7.29 -7.27 5.78
N ALA A 93 7.01 -8.08 6.81
CA ALA A 93 5.67 -8.21 7.41
C ALA A 93 5.35 -7.27 8.58
N HIS A 94 6.24 -6.33 8.95
CA HIS A 94 5.89 -5.38 10.02
C HIS A 94 4.80 -4.42 9.57
N LEU A 95 3.94 -3.99 10.51
CA LEU A 95 2.73 -3.22 10.21
C LEU A 95 3.01 -1.86 9.58
N ASP A 96 4.12 -1.23 9.93
CA ASP A 96 4.57 -0.01 9.28
C ASP A 96 4.94 -0.18 7.79
N HIS A 97 5.03 -1.42 7.32
CA HIS A 97 5.24 -1.79 5.91
C HIS A 97 4.06 -2.55 5.28
N SER A 98 3.22 -3.24 6.08
CA SER A 98 2.20 -4.15 5.55
C SER A 98 0.76 -3.86 6.00
N LYS A 99 0.53 -2.95 6.94
CA LYS A 99 -0.78 -2.82 7.62
C LYS A 99 -1.96 -2.58 6.68
N MET A 100 -1.75 -1.88 5.57
CA MET A 100 -2.81 -1.53 4.62
C MET A 100 -2.84 -2.37 3.33
N ILE A 101 -2.15 -3.51 3.26
CA ILE A 101 -2.07 -4.31 2.02
C ILE A 101 -3.44 -4.72 1.46
N ASN A 102 -4.44 -4.93 2.32
CA ASN A 102 -5.79 -5.28 1.90
C ASN A 102 -6.53 -4.14 1.18
N PHE A 103 -6.06 -2.88 1.30
CA PHE A 103 -6.62 -1.74 0.57
C PHE A 103 -6.10 -1.62 -0.86
N LEU A 104 -5.05 -2.35 -1.24
CA LEU A 104 -4.52 -2.33 -2.60
C LEU A 104 -5.52 -3.00 -3.57
N ASP A 105 -5.76 -2.39 -4.73
CA ASP A 105 -6.61 -2.95 -5.78
C ASP A 105 -6.23 -4.43 -6.05
N PRO A 106 -7.20 -5.36 -6.03
CA PRO A 106 -6.93 -6.77 -6.30
C PRO A 106 -6.34 -7.04 -7.69
N ASN A 107 -6.53 -6.13 -8.66
CA ASN A 107 -5.95 -6.24 -10.00
C ASN A 107 -4.47 -5.83 -10.06
N ILE A 108 -3.96 -5.13 -9.04
CA ILE A 108 -2.54 -4.76 -8.97
C ILE A 108 -1.77 -5.90 -8.30
N PRO A 109 -0.78 -6.51 -8.95
CA PRO A 109 0.03 -7.57 -8.34
C PRO A 109 0.88 -7.02 -7.19
N MET A 110 0.87 -7.74 -6.06
CA MET A 110 1.76 -7.49 -4.93
C MET A 110 2.78 -8.61 -4.79
N TYR A 111 4.06 -8.27 -4.90
CA TYR A 111 5.17 -9.21 -4.80
C TYR A 111 5.84 -9.12 -3.44
N THR A 112 6.25 -10.27 -2.89
CA THR A 112 7.05 -10.33 -1.67
C THR A 112 7.81 -11.66 -1.61
N LEU A 113 8.67 -11.85 -0.61
CA LEU A 113 9.27 -13.17 -0.36
C LEU A 113 8.22 -14.14 0.17
N LYS A 114 8.31 -15.42 -0.21
CA LYS A 114 7.38 -16.46 0.25
C LYS A 114 7.28 -16.56 1.78
N GLU A 115 8.37 -16.25 2.49
CA GLU A 115 8.41 -16.20 3.95
C GLU A 115 7.54 -15.06 4.51
N THR A 116 7.63 -13.85 3.92
CA THR A 116 6.78 -12.71 4.29
C THR A 116 5.30 -13.01 4.07
N LYS A 117 4.96 -13.62 2.93
CA LYS A 117 3.60 -14.08 2.64
C LYS A 117 3.08 -15.03 3.72
N ALA A 118 3.84 -16.09 4.02
CA ALA A 118 3.45 -17.07 5.03
C ALA A 118 3.28 -16.45 6.42
N ILE A 119 4.16 -15.51 6.80
CA ILE A 119 4.06 -14.79 8.08
C ILE A 119 2.77 -13.96 8.14
N LEU A 120 2.41 -13.21 7.09
CA LEU A 120 1.20 -12.39 7.08
C LEU A 120 -0.07 -13.22 7.18
N GLU A 121 -0.14 -14.34 6.45
CA GLU A 121 -1.25 -15.29 6.52
C GLU A 121 -1.44 -15.86 7.94
N VAL A 122 -0.35 -16.14 8.66
CA VAL A 122 -0.40 -16.63 10.04
C VAL A 122 -0.76 -15.52 11.03
N LEU A 123 -0.12 -14.36 10.91
CA LEU A 123 -0.34 -13.24 11.84
C LEU A 123 -1.77 -12.71 11.75
N ASN A 124 -2.38 -12.68 10.56
CA ASN A 124 -3.74 -12.17 10.38
C ASN A 124 -4.84 -13.23 10.56
N GLN A 125 -4.55 -14.44 11.05
CA GLN A 125 -5.56 -15.50 11.22
C GLN A 125 -6.76 -15.09 12.09
N LYS A 126 -6.56 -14.18 13.04
CA LYS A 126 -7.62 -13.65 13.91
C LYS A 126 -8.28 -12.38 13.36
N GLY A 127 -7.74 -11.81 12.30
CA GLY A 127 -8.19 -10.55 11.71
C GLY A 127 -7.93 -9.32 12.59
N ASP A 128 -6.83 -9.35 13.37
CA ASP A 128 -6.41 -8.27 14.27
C ASP A 128 -5.00 -7.74 13.95
N PHE A 129 -4.42 -8.14 12.82
CA PHE A 129 -3.08 -7.72 12.39
C PHE A 129 -3.15 -6.69 11.25
N LEU A 130 -3.87 -6.99 10.17
CA LEU A 130 -4.04 -6.10 9.01
C LEU A 130 -5.33 -5.30 9.11
N LEU A 131 -5.39 -4.18 8.39
CA LEU A 131 -6.63 -3.43 8.24
C LEU A 131 -7.68 -4.28 7.51
N PRO A 132 -8.90 -4.43 8.07
CA PRO A 132 -9.98 -5.14 7.41
C PRO A 132 -10.56 -4.31 6.27
N VAL A 133 -11.15 -4.98 5.27
CA VAL A 133 -11.96 -4.34 4.23
C VAL A 133 -13.43 -4.76 4.36
N PRO A 134 -14.41 -3.88 4.08
CA PRO A 134 -15.82 -4.13 4.41
C PRO A 134 -16.45 -5.33 3.70
N HIS A 135 -15.92 -5.72 2.55
CA HIS A 135 -16.46 -6.79 1.68
C HIS A 135 -15.71 -8.12 1.76
N GLU A 136 -14.75 -8.27 2.67
CA GLU A 136 -14.03 -9.53 2.91
C GLU A 136 -14.16 -9.99 4.37
N GLU A 137 -13.81 -11.24 4.63
CA GLU A 137 -13.74 -11.78 5.99
C GLU A 137 -12.65 -11.09 6.83
N LYS A 138 -12.80 -11.07 8.16
CA LYS A 138 -11.84 -10.37 9.04
C LYS A 138 -10.40 -10.87 8.91
N SER A 139 -10.22 -12.17 8.72
CA SER A 139 -8.89 -12.81 8.58
C SER A 139 -8.33 -12.72 7.16
N PHE A 140 -8.99 -11.97 6.26
CA PHE A 140 -8.57 -11.83 4.88
C PHE A 140 -7.15 -11.27 4.77
N VAL A 141 -6.36 -11.92 3.93
CA VAL A 141 -5.08 -11.42 3.43
C VAL A 141 -5.21 -11.44 1.91
N ARG A 142 -5.01 -10.30 1.27
CA ARG A 142 -5.04 -10.22 -0.20
C ARG A 142 -4.08 -11.22 -0.85
N GLU A 143 -4.31 -11.52 -2.12
CA GLU A 143 -3.36 -12.37 -2.86
C GLU A 143 -1.98 -11.70 -2.93
N LEU A 144 -0.97 -12.47 -2.52
CA LEU A 144 0.45 -12.12 -2.54
C LEU A 144 1.21 -13.10 -3.45
N ILE A 145 2.05 -12.57 -4.33
CA ILE A 145 2.97 -13.34 -5.17
C ILE A 145 4.26 -13.55 -4.37
N GLY A 146 4.42 -14.75 -3.81
CA GLY A 146 5.59 -15.15 -3.03
C GLY A 146 6.74 -15.62 -3.94
N LEU A 147 7.84 -14.88 -3.95
CA LEU A 147 9.06 -15.18 -4.70
C LEU A 147 10.01 -16.07 -3.87
N GLU A 148 10.83 -16.87 -4.58
CA GLU A 148 11.84 -17.76 -3.97
C GLU A 148 13.19 -17.10 -3.72
#